data_AF-A0A920BZ05-F1
#
_entry.id   AF-A0A920BZ05-F1
#
_cell.length_a   1.000
_cell.length_b   1.000
_cell.length_c   1.000
_cell.angle_alpha   90.00
_cell.angle_beta   90.00
_cell.angle_gamma   90.00
#
_symmetry.space_group_name_H-M   'P 1'
#
loop_
_entity.id
_entity.type
_entity.pdbx_description
1 polymer ?
#
loop_
_entity_poly.entity_id
_entity_poly.type
_entity_poly.pdbx_seq_one_letter_code
_entity_poly.pdbx_strand_id
1 'polypeptide(L)'
;MNLQHAEMSFKEIKLYLLGIVVIISLFLLSIIFGDFTTALLLLQYRLTMLVVGTVYFVGVYLYYTRISKISAAMMQDRMNDVIVILLNGKEYRR
;
A
#
# COMPACT_ATOMS: atom_id res chain seq x y z
N MET A 1 -10.71 -22.41 12.67
CA MET A 1 -11.20 -22.48 11.28
C MET A 1 -11.98 -21.20 11.01
N ASN A 2 -11.36 -20.24 10.34
CA ASN A 2 -12.03 -19.31 9.42
C ASN A 2 -10.97 -18.45 8.75
N LEU A 3 -10.54 -18.93 7.58
CA LEU A 3 -9.79 -18.17 6.59
C LEU A 3 -10.72 -17.05 6.11
N GLN A 4 -10.73 -15.94 6.83
CA GLN A 4 -11.12 -14.67 6.21
C GLN A 4 -9.98 -14.33 5.24
N HIS A 5 -10.09 -14.84 4.02
CA HIS A 5 -9.51 -14.18 2.86
C HIS A 5 -10.20 -12.81 2.81
N ALA A 6 -9.68 -11.85 3.57
CA ALA A 6 -10.02 -10.46 3.38
C ALA A 6 -9.65 -10.16 1.93
N GLU A 7 -10.66 -10.02 1.06
CA GLU A 7 -10.44 -9.65 -0.32
C GLU A 7 -9.60 -8.37 -0.33
N MET A 8 -8.35 -8.49 -0.80
CA MET A 8 -7.47 -7.33 -0.91
C MET A 8 -8.11 -6.32 -1.84
N SER A 9 -8.14 -5.06 -1.43
CA SER A 9 -8.66 -4.00 -2.28
C SER A 9 -7.85 -3.94 -3.58
N PHE A 10 -8.50 -3.63 -4.70
CA PHE A 10 -7.80 -3.46 -5.98
C PHE A 10 -6.68 -2.42 -5.92
N LYS A 11 -6.82 -1.41 -5.04
CA LYS A 11 -5.76 -0.41 -4.78
C LYS A 11 -4.58 -0.99 -4.00
N GLU A 12 -4.84 -1.88 -3.04
CA GLU A 12 -3.82 -2.59 -2.27
C GLU A 12 -2.98 -3.49 -3.19
N ILE A 13 -3.65 -4.29 -4.03
CA ILE A 13 -2.99 -5.16 -5.01
C ILE A 13 -2.08 -4.36 -5.94
N LYS A 14 -2.55 -3.20 -6.43
CA LYS A 14 -1.73 -2.32 -7.29
C LYS A 14 -0.46 -1.81 -6.60
N LEU A 15 -0.54 -1.46 -5.31
CA LEU A 15 0.62 -0.99 -4.54
C LEU A 15 1.64 -2.10 -4.31
N TYR A 16 1.18 -3.33 -4.05
CA TYR A 16 2.05 -4.51 -4.00
C TYR A 16 2.71 -4.77 -5.37
N LEU A 17 1.94 -4.75 -6.45
CA LEU A 17 2.44 -4.96 -7.81
C LEU A 17 3.49 -3.92 -8.19
N LEU A 18 3.25 -2.64 -7.88
CA LEU A 18 4.20 -1.56 -8.11
C LEU A 18 5.51 -1.79 -7.36
N GLY A 19 5.45 -2.22 -6.10
CA GLY A 19 6.65 -2.59 -5.33
C GLY A 19 7.45 -3.71 -5.99
N ILE A 20 6.76 -4.76 -6.47
CA ILE A 20 7.39 -5.88 -7.19
C ILE A 20 8.10 -5.38 -8.46
N VAL A 21 7.41 -4.58 -9.28
CA VAL A 21 7.99 -4.03 -10.52
C VAL A 21 9.24 -3.22 -10.21
N VAL A 22 9.21 -2.34 -9.21
CA VAL A 22 10.36 -1.50 -8.82
C VAL A 22 11.55 -2.37 -8.38
N ILE A 23 11.33 -3.37 -7.52
CA ILE A 23 12.42 -4.25 -7.05
C ILE A 23 13.02 -5.05 -8.21
N ILE A 24 12.19 -5.58 -9.10
CA ILE A 24 12.66 -6.32 -10.29
C ILE A 24 13.49 -5.40 -11.19
N SER A 25 13.02 -4.18 -11.46
CA SER A 25 13.75 -3.20 -12.27
C SER A 25 15.10 -2.85 -11.64
N LEU A 26 15.15 -2.60 -10.33
CA LEU A 26 16.40 -2.29 -9.63
C LEU A 26 17.35 -3.50 -9.60
N PHE A 27 16.81 -4.71 -9.48
CA PHE A 27 17.61 -5.94 -9.55
C PHE A 27 18.23 -6.13 -10.93
N LEU A 28 17.46 -5.92 -12.01
CA LEU A 28 17.96 -5.96 -13.39
C LEU A 28 19.04 -4.91 -13.63
N LEU A 29 18.84 -3.68 -13.14
CA LEU A 29 19.87 -2.65 -13.19
C LEU A 29 21.14 -3.10 -12.46
N SER A 30 21.01 -3.73 -11.29
CA SER A 30 22.18 -4.25 -10.57
C SER A 30 22.95 -5.31 -11.36
N ILE A 31 22.28 -6.10 -12.22
CA ILE A 31 22.96 -7.08 -13.08
C ILE A 31 23.74 -6.34 -14.18
N ILE A 32 23.13 -5.35 -14.82
CA ILE A 32 23.77 -4.57 -15.90
C ILE A 32 24.99 -3.79 -15.39
N PHE A 33 24.90 -3.20 -14.20
CA PHE A 33 26.01 -2.46 -13.59
C PHE A 33 26.98 -3.34 -12.78
N GLY A 34 26.74 -4.65 -12.73
CA GLY A 34 27.57 -5.60 -12.00
C GLY A 34 29.00 -5.69 -12.54
N ASP A 35 29.16 -5.51 -13.86
CA ASP A 35 30.47 -5.57 -14.51
C ASP A 35 31.37 -4.37 -14.20
N PHE A 36 30.78 -3.24 -13.77
CA PHE A 36 31.50 -1.99 -13.48
C PHE A 36 31.83 -1.81 -11.99
N THR A 37 31.37 -2.72 -11.12
CA THR A 37 31.48 -2.57 -9.67
C THR A 37 32.14 -3.79 -9.01
N THR A 38 32.78 -3.58 -7.87
CA THR A 38 33.38 -4.67 -7.09
C THR A 38 32.28 -5.55 -6.51
N ALA A 39 32.48 -6.88 -6.50
CA ALA A 39 31.50 -7.85 -6.00
C ALA A 39 30.96 -7.52 -4.59
N LEU A 40 31.80 -6.93 -3.73
CA LEU A 40 31.43 -6.51 -2.38
C LEU A 40 30.38 -5.39 -2.37
N LEU A 41 30.56 -4.36 -3.21
CA LEU A 41 29.63 -3.22 -3.31
C LEU A 41 28.30 -3.68 -3.93
N LEU A 42 28.35 -4.59 -4.90
CA LEU A 42 27.17 -5.17 -5.52
C LEU A 42 26.33 -5.95 -4.50
N LEU A 43 26.98 -6.72 -3.62
CA LEU A 43 26.33 -7.44 -2.53
C LEU A 43 25.67 -6.48 -1.54
N GLN A 44 26.37 -5.44 -1.11
CA GLN A 44 25.83 -4.42 -0.22
C GLN A 44 24.59 -3.74 -0.82
N TYR A 45 24.66 -3.36 -2.10
CA TYR A 45 23.54 -2.76 -2.81
C TYR A 45 22.31 -3.68 -2.84
N ARG A 46 22.51 -4.97 -3.15
CA ARG A 46 21.42 -5.97 -3.15
C ARG A 46 20.81 -6.17 -1.77
N LEU A 47 21.64 -6.23 -0.73
CA LEU A 47 21.17 -6.29 0.66
C LEU A 47 20.36 -5.06 1.04
N THR A 48 20.82 -3.85 0.71
CA THR A 48 20.07 -2.63 0.98
C THR A 48 18.74 -2.59 0.23
N MET A 49 18.71 -3.05 -1.02
CA MET A 49 17.46 -3.15 -1.80
C MET A 49 16.46 -4.10 -1.14
N LEU A 50 16.92 -5.25 -0.62
CA LEU A 50 16.07 -6.19 0.09
C LEU A 50 15.49 -5.55 1.35
N VAL A 51 16.32 -4.87 2.15
CA VAL A 51 15.86 -4.18 3.37
C VAL A 51 14.81 -3.12 3.04
N VAL A 52 15.08 -2.27 2.05
CA VAL A 52 14.12 -1.23 1.61
C VAL A 52 12.83 -1.86 1.09
N GLY A 53 12.93 -2.94 0.30
CA GLY A 53 11.77 -3.67 -0.19
C GLY A 53 10.93 -4.27 0.94
N THR A 54 11.56 -4.90 1.93
CA THR A 54 10.87 -5.42 3.12
C THR A 54 10.16 -4.31 3.88
N VAL A 55 10.83 -3.18 4.14
CA VAL A 55 10.22 -2.03 4.83
C VAL A 55 9.03 -1.48 4.05
N TYR A 56 9.12 -1.39 2.71
CA TYR A 56 8.02 -0.96 1.86
C TYR A 56 6.81 -1.89 1.98
N PHE A 57 7.00 -3.21 1.83
CA PHE A 57 5.89 -4.16 1.90
C PHE A 57 5.26 -4.23 3.29
N VAL A 58 6.06 -4.16 4.35
CA VAL A 58 5.54 -4.05 5.73
C VAL A 58 4.76 -2.75 5.90
N GLY A 59 5.23 -1.64 5.33
CA GLY A 59 4.53 -0.36 5.35
C GLY A 59 3.16 -0.42 4.66
N VAL A 60 3.09 -1.00 3.45
CA VAL A 60 1.82 -1.21 2.73
C VAL A 60 0.87 -2.07 3.55
N TYR A 61 1.37 -3.17 4.13
CA TYR A 61 0.58 -4.06 4.99
C TYR A 61 0.01 -3.33 6.21
N LEU A 62 0.85 -2.57 6.93
CA LEU A 62 0.41 -1.81 8.11
C LEU A 62 -0.58 -0.71 7.72
N TYR A 63 -0.36 -0.02 6.60
CA TYR A 63 -1.27 1.01 6.11
C TYR A 63 -2.67 0.46 5.85
N TYR A 64 -2.80 -0.64 5.10
CA TYR A 64 -4.10 -1.21 4.81
C TYR A 64 -4.74 -1.91 6.02
N THR A 65 -3.93 -2.57 6.85
CA THR A 65 -4.43 -3.30 8.02
C THR A 65 -4.89 -2.38 9.15
N ARG A 66 -4.16 -1.27 9.41
CA ARG A 66 -4.40 -0.39 10.55
C ARG A 66 -5.04 0.94 10.16
N ILE A 67 -4.58 1.58 9.09
CA ILE A 67 -4.96 2.96 8.75
C ILE A 67 -6.20 2.98 7.86
N SER A 68 -6.31 2.10 6.87
CA SER A 68 -7.46 2.12 5.94
C SER A 68 -8.80 1.87 6.64
N LYS A 69 -8.80 1.05 7.72
CA LYS A 69 -10.01 0.78 8.53
C LYS A 69 -10.49 2.01 9.30
N ILE A 70 -9.57 2.84 9.79
CA ILE A 70 -9.90 4.08 10.50
C ILE A 70 -10.45 5.12 9.51
N SER A 71 -9.82 5.25 8.35
CA SER A 71 -10.26 6.19 7.31
C SER A 71 -11.60 5.81 6.68
N ALA A 72 -11.87 4.51 6.51
CA ALA A 72 -13.16 4.02 6.01
C ALA A 72 -14.30 4.30 7.00
N ALA A 73 -14.07 4.11 8.31
CA ALA A 73 -15.06 4.43 9.33
C ALA A 73 -15.37 5.95 9.38
N MET A 74 -14.34 6.81 9.32
CA MET A 74 -14.54 8.26 9.27
C MET A 74 -15.21 8.76 7.98
N MET A 75 -14.89 8.15 6.82
CA MET A 75 -15.56 8.49 5.55
C MET A 75 -17.01 8.04 5.54
N GLN A 76 -17.31 6.87 6.10
CA GLN A 76 -18.68 6.36 6.18
C GLN A 76 -19.54 7.21 7.12
N ASP A 77 -19.02 7.62 8.28
CA ASP A 77 -19.74 8.55 9.18
C ASP A 77 -20.02 9.88 8.50
N ARG A 78 -19.03 10.47 7.79
CA ARG A 78 -19.26 11.72 7.04
C ARG A 78 -20.24 11.56 5.89
N MET A 79 -20.22 10.44 5.16
CA MET A 79 -21.21 10.18 4.12
C MET A 79 -22.61 9.96 4.69
N ASN A 80 -22.73 9.26 5.82
CA ASN A 80 -24.00 9.06 6.49
C ASN A 80 -24.59 10.39 6.98
N ASP A 81 -23.77 11.26 7.58
CA ASP A 81 -24.20 12.62 7.96
C ASP A 81 -24.65 13.45 6.75
N VAL A 82 -23.91 13.42 5.63
CA VAL A 82 -24.32 14.14 4.40
C VAL A 82 -25.61 13.58 3.81
N ILE A 83 -25.80 12.27 3.83
CA ILE A 83 -27.02 11.61 3.36
C ILE A 83 -28.20 11.95 4.29
N VAL A 84 -28.00 11.94 5.61
CA VAL A 84 -29.02 12.34 6.58
C VAL A 84 -29.37 13.82 6.41
N ILE A 85 -28.42 14.72 6.15
CA ILE A 85 -28.70 16.14 5.89
C ILE A 85 -29.43 16.34 4.55
N LEU A 86 -29.14 15.56 3.51
CA LEU A 86 -29.85 15.63 2.23
C LEU A 86 -31.27 15.04 2.30
N LEU A 87 -31.48 14.01 3.12
CA LEU A 87 -32.80 13.39 3.34
C LEU A 87 -33.67 14.17 4.35
N ASN A 88 -33.11 14.68 5.45
CA ASN A 88 -33.81 15.51 6.45
C ASN A 88 -33.77 17.01 6.15
N GLY A 89 -32.95 17.48 5.21
CA GLY A 89 -32.90 18.88 4.77
C GLY A 89 -34.18 19.38 4.09
N LYS A 90 -35.17 18.50 3.91
CA LYS A 90 -36.52 18.86 3.46
C LYS A 90 -37.47 19.23 4.60
N GLU A 91 -37.13 18.96 5.86
CA GLU A 91 -38.00 19.27 7.01
C GLU A 91 -37.58 20.50 7.83
N TYR A 92 -36.38 21.05 7.63
CA TYR A 92 -35.96 22.29 8.31
C TYR A 92 -36.45 23.58 7.61
N ARG A 93 -37.71 23.57 7.15
CA ARG A 93 -38.40 24.76 6.66
C ARG A 93 -39.86 24.79 7.10
N ARG A 94 -40.08 24.77 8.42
CA ARG A 94 -41.04 25.64 9.13
C ARG A 94 -40.89 25.52 10.63
#